data_AF-A0A0Q4F8T5-F1
#
_entry.id   AF-A0A0Q4F8T5-F1
#
_cell.length_a   1.000
_cell.length_b   1.000
_cell.length_c   1.000
_cell.angle_alpha   90.00
_cell.angle_beta   90.00
_cell.angle_gamma   90.00
#
_symmetry.space_group_name_H-M   'P 1'
#
loop_
_entity.id
_entity.type
_entity.pdbx_description
1 polymer ?
#
loop_
_entity_poly.entity_id
_entity_poly.type
_entity_poly.pdbx_seq_one_letter_code
_entity_poly.pdbx_strand_id
1 'polypeptide(L)'
;MQDPLFEKVTARTTPALPQTSLLRDSLITSLGELMTRAVASGRLRPDVSAPDVVLLLCGIAHAARATNTAPDSPQSRLLLRVTLAGLRARG
;
A
#
# COMPACT_ATOMS: atom_id res chain seq x y z
N MET A 1 12.51 -12.35 22.71
CA MET A 1 13.76 -11.61 22.43
C MET A 1 13.38 -10.40 21.59
N GLN A 2 13.19 -9.24 22.22
CA GLN A 2 12.87 -7.98 21.53
C GLN A 2 14.19 -7.34 21.16
N ASP A 3 14.46 -7.16 19.86
CA ASP A 3 15.66 -6.49 19.37
C ASP A 3 15.37 -4.99 19.15
N PRO A 4 15.91 -4.09 19.99
CA PRO A 4 15.69 -2.65 19.88
C PRO A 4 16.22 -2.03 18.57
N LEU A 5 17.16 -2.71 17.89
CA LEU A 5 17.65 -2.27 16.58
C LEU A 5 16.63 -2.53 15.47
N PHE A 6 15.88 -3.63 15.56
CA PHE A 6 14.85 -3.99 14.61
C PHE A 6 13.70 -2.96 14.60
N GLU A 7 13.33 -2.48 15.78
CA GLU A 7 12.28 -1.46 15.95
C GLU A 7 12.72 -0.09 15.39
N LYS A 8 13.98 0.29 15.58
CA LYS A 8 14.56 1.53 15.01
C LYS A 8 14.64 1.53 13.49
N VAL A 9 14.93 0.39 12.88
CA VAL A 9 15.04 0.26 11.41
C VAL A 9 13.65 0.34 10.77
N THR A 10 12.65 -0.30 11.37
CA THR A 10 11.27 -0.33 10.85
C THR A 10 10.51 0.98 11.05
N ALA A 11 10.92 1.83 11.99
CA ALA A 11 10.30 3.13 12.29
C ALA A 11 10.80 4.30 11.41
N ARG A 12 11.79 4.11 10.52
CA ARG A 12 12.36 5.21 9.73
C ARG A 12 11.46 5.65 8.58
N THR A 13 11.18 6.96 8.53
CA THR A 13 10.38 7.64 7.50
C THR A 13 11.15 7.88 6.20
N THR A 14 12.50 7.85 6.25
CA THR A 14 13.41 7.97 5.11
C THR A 14 14.10 6.63 4.83
N PRO A 15 14.17 6.16 3.56
CA PRO A 15 14.86 4.92 3.22
C PRO A 15 16.29 4.94 3.73
N ALA A 16 16.69 3.92 4.48
CA ALA A 16 18.01 3.88 5.10
C ALA A 16 19.15 3.66 4.08
N LEU A 17 18.84 3.21 2.86
CA LEU A 17 19.80 2.82 1.82
C LEU A 17 19.28 3.23 0.42
N PRO A 18 20.12 3.77 -0.48
CA PRO A 18 19.73 4.13 -1.86
C PRO A 18 19.08 2.97 -2.63
N GLN A 19 19.51 1.74 -2.37
CA GLN A 19 19.00 0.53 -2.99
C GLN A 19 17.52 0.28 -2.65
N THR A 20 17.08 0.65 -1.44
CA THR A 20 15.66 0.48 -1.05
C THR A 20 14.76 1.49 -1.74
N SER A 21 15.26 2.70 -1.98
CA SER A 21 14.54 3.71 -2.80
C SER A 21 14.35 3.22 -4.23
N LEU A 22 15.41 2.69 -4.86
CA LEU A 22 15.32 2.14 -6.22
C LEU A 22 14.31 1.00 -6.34
N LEU A 23 14.29 0.08 -5.37
CA LEU A 23 13.32 -1.02 -5.34
C LEU A 23 11.89 -0.50 -5.12
N ARG A 24 11.71 0.48 -4.24
CA ARG A 24 10.42 1.14 -4.03
C ARG A 24 9.93 1.79 -5.33
N ASP A 25 10.78 2.53 -6.01
CA ASP A 25 10.43 3.22 -7.26
C ASP A 25 10.09 2.22 -8.37
N SER A 26 10.83 1.10 -8.45
CA SER A 26 10.50 0.00 -9.36
C SER A 26 9.14 -0.62 -9.04
N LEU A 27 8.81 -0.86 -7.77
CA LEU A 27 7.51 -1.39 -7.36
C LEU A 27 6.36 -0.44 -7.71
N ILE A 28 6.54 0.86 -7.48
CA ILE A 28 5.54 1.89 -7.80
C ILE A 28 5.33 1.96 -9.32
N THR A 29 6.40 1.88 -10.10
CA THR A 29 6.34 1.84 -11.57
C THR A 29 5.53 0.64 -12.05
N SER A 30 5.84 -0.57 -11.57
CA SER A 30 5.10 -1.79 -11.94
C SER A 30 3.62 -1.74 -11.51
N LEU A 31 3.33 -1.12 -10.36
CA LEU A 31 1.95 -0.86 -9.94
C LEU A 31 1.24 0.08 -10.92
N GLY A 32 1.92 1.14 -11.36
CA GLY A 32 1.41 2.06 -12.39
C GLY A 32 1.05 1.34 -13.67
N GLU A 33 1.93 0.49 -14.20
CA GLU A 33 1.65 -0.31 -15.40
C GLU A 33 0.45 -1.24 -15.23
N LEU A 34 0.33 -1.89 -14.06
CA LEU A 34 -0.83 -2.72 -13.74
C LEU A 34 -2.12 -1.89 -13.71
N MET A 35 -2.09 -0.71 -13.10
CA MET A 35 -3.22 0.21 -13.04
C MET A 35 -3.61 0.70 -14.42
N THR A 36 -2.66 1.05 -15.29
CA THR A 36 -2.93 1.43 -16.68
C THR A 36 -3.72 0.33 -17.42
N ARG A 37 -3.32 -0.95 -17.27
CA ARG A 37 -4.07 -2.08 -17.85
C ARG A 37 -5.47 -2.24 -17.23
N ALA A 38 -5.59 -2.01 -15.93
CA ALA A 38 -6.88 -2.10 -15.23
C ALA A 38 -7.85 -0.97 -15.63
N VAL A 39 -7.35 0.24 -15.84
CA VAL A 39 -8.13 1.37 -16.36
C VAL A 39 -8.56 1.10 -17.80
N ALA A 40 -7.64 0.66 -18.66
CA ALA A 40 -7.94 0.34 -20.06
C ALA A 40 -9.00 -0.77 -20.22
N SER A 41 -9.11 -1.66 -19.24
CA SER A 41 -10.14 -2.72 -19.20
C SER A 41 -11.40 -2.34 -18.43
N GLY A 42 -11.54 -1.08 -18.00
CA GLY A 42 -12.71 -0.59 -17.25
C GLY A 42 -12.86 -1.22 -15.87
N ARG A 43 -11.80 -1.75 -15.27
CA ARG A 43 -11.83 -2.38 -13.93
C ARG A 43 -11.46 -1.42 -12.81
N LEU A 44 -10.75 -0.35 -13.13
CA LEU A 44 -10.26 0.66 -12.19
C LEU A 44 -10.71 2.05 -12.64
N ARG A 45 -11.06 2.92 -11.69
CA ARG A 45 -11.37 4.33 -12.00
C ARG A 45 -10.11 5.08 -12.48
N PRO A 46 -10.22 5.98 -13.49
CA PRO A 46 -9.06 6.61 -14.13
C PRO A 46 -8.44 7.77 -13.34
N ASP A 47 -9.12 8.27 -12.31
CA ASP A 47 -8.74 9.46 -11.55
C ASP A 47 -7.90 9.14 -10.29
N VAL A 48 -7.37 7.92 -10.19
CA VAL A 48 -6.49 7.50 -9.09
C VAL A 48 -5.13 7.07 -9.64
N SER A 49 -4.05 7.61 -9.07
CA SER A 49 -2.67 7.28 -9.47
C SER A 49 -2.04 6.20 -8.58
N ALA A 50 -0.96 5.56 -9.05
CA ALA A 50 -0.22 4.57 -8.26
C ALA A 50 0.34 5.13 -6.94
N PRO A 51 0.92 6.36 -6.90
CA PRO A 51 1.27 7.01 -5.64
C PRO A 51 0.10 7.13 -4.64
N ASP A 52 -1.12 7.46 -5.12
CA ASP A 52 -2.29 7.58 -4.25
C ASP A 52 -2.68 6.22 -3.64
N VAL A 53 -2.65 5.15 -4.45
CA VAL A 53 -2.92 3.78 -3.98
C VAL A 53 -1.90 3.37 -2.91
N VAL A 54 -0.61 3.68 -3.12
CA VAL A 54 0.44 3.40 -2.13
C VAL A 54 0.18 4.16 -0.84
N LEU A 55 -0.17 5.45 -0.91
CA LEU A 55 -0.48 6.26 0.26
C LEU A 55 -1.68 5.68 1.05
N LEU A 56 -2.74 5.26 0.35
CA LEU A 56 -3.91 4.62 0.94
C LEU A 56 -3.55 3.31 1.66
N LEU A 57 -2.79 2.43 1.00
CA LEU A 57 -2.36 1.16 1.59
C LEU A 57 -1.43 1.37 2.79
N CYS A 58 -0.52 2.34 2.72
CA CYS A 58 0.32 2.74 3.84
C CYS A 58 -0.50 3.24 5.02
N GLY A 59 -1.54 4.04 4.77
CA GLY A 59 -2.47 4.52 5.80
C GLY A 59 -3.19 3.38 6.51
N ILE A 60 -3.70 2.41 5.76
CA ILE A 60 -4.36 1.21 6.33
C ILE A 60 -3.38 0.38 7.15
N ALA A 61 -2.17 0.13 6.62
CA ALA A 61 -1.14 -0.60 7.35
C ALA A 61 -0.68 0.14 8.62
N HIS A 62 -0.67 1.47 8.60
CA HIS A 62 -0.38 2.28 9.78
C HIS A 62 -1.51 2.16 10.82
N ALA A 63 -2.78 2.30 10.39
CA ALA A 63 -3.94 2.15 11.27
C ALA A 63 -3.98 0.76 11.91
N ALA A 64 -3.77 -0.30 11.13
CA ALA A 64 -3.74 -1.68 11.63
C ALA A 64 -2.65 -1.89 12.68
N ARG A 65 -1.45 -1.31 12.50
CA ARG A 65 -0.38 -1.35 13.51
C ARG A 65 -0.77 -0.58 14.77
N ALA A 66 -1.36 0.61 14.63
CA ALA A 66 -1.80 1.42 15.75
C ALA A 66 -2.89 0.74 16.61
N THR A 67 -3.74 -0.07 15.97
CA THR A 67 -4.81 -0.83 16.65
C THR A 67 -4.40 -2.27 16.98
N ASN A 68 -3.11 -2.63 16.83
CA ASN A 68 -2.58 -3.99 16.99
C ASN A 68 -3.43 -5.07 16.29
N THR A 69 -3.96 -4.73 15.12
CA THR A 69 -4.83 -5.60 14.33
C THR A 69 -3.97 -6.55 13.51
N ALA A 70 -4.21 -7.85 13.65
CA ALA A 70 -3.47 -8.86 12.91
C ALA A 70 -3.65 -8.68 11.39
N PRO A 71 -2.59 -8.82 10.57
CA PRO A 71 -2.65 -8.63 9.11
C PRO A 71 -3.73 -9.47 8.42
N ASP A 72 -3.94 -10.70 8.88
CA ASP A 72 -4.92 -11.63 8.32
C ASP A 72 -6.27 -11.65 9.03
N SER A 73 -6.48 -10.73 9.97
CA SER A 73 -7.75 -10.65 10.70
C SER A 73 -8.94 -10.37 9.77
N PRO A 74 -10.15 -10.77 10.15
CA PRO A 74 -11.37 -10.41 9.42
C PRO A 74 -11.51 -8.89 9.22
N GLN A 75 -11.06 -8.09 10.19
CA GLN A 75 -11.07 -6.63 10.13
C GLN A 75 -10.11 -6.09 9.07
N SER A 76 -8.87 -6.57 9.02
CA SER A 76 -7.90 -6.18 7.97
C SER A 76 -8.41 -6.52 6.57
N ARG A 77 -8.99 -7.71 6.40
CA ARG A 77 -9.61 -8.13 5.12
C ARG A 77 -10.81 -7.27 4.76
N LEU A 78 -11.62 -6.86 5.73
CA LEU A 78 -12.74 -5.95 5.51
C LEU A 78 -12.26 -4.58 5.04
N LEU A 79 -11.30 -3.98 5.74
CA LEU A 79 -10.74 -2.67 5.38
C LEU A 79 -10.16 -2.68 3.96
N LEU A 80 -9.36 -3.69 3.63
CA LEU A 80 -8.83 -3.86 2.27
C LEU A 80 -9.95 -3.99 1.23
N ARG A 81 -10.99 -4.79 1.50
CA ARG A 81 -12.13 -4.94 0.57
C ARG A 81 -12.85 -3.62 0.34
N VAL A 82 -13.12 -2.85 1.40
CA VAL A 82 -13.78 -1.55 1.30
C VAL A 82 -12.94 -0.59 0.46
N THR A 83 -11.64 -0.49 0.74
CA THR A 83 -10.73 0.37 -0.02
C THR A 83 -10.67 -0.04 -1.49
N LEU A 84 -10.45 -1.32 -1.79
CA LEU A 84 -10.37 -1.83 -3.16
C LEU A 84 -11.70 -1.70 -3.91
N ALA A 85 -12.84 -1.85 -3.22
CA ALA A 85 -14.15 -1.60 -3.80
C ALA A 85 -14.32 -0.14 -4.25
N GLY A 86 -13.83 0.82 -3.45
CA GLY A 86 -13.85 2.25 -3.80
C GLY A 86 -12.96 2.65 -4.97
N LEU A 87 -12.00 1.80 -5.36
CA LEU A 87 -11.11 2.01 -6.51
C LEU A 87 -11.69 1.46 -7.83
N ARG A 88 -12.72 0.62 -7.79
CA ARG A 88 -13.31 0.04 -9.00
C ARG A 88 -13.87 1.14 -9.90
N ALA A 89 -13.88 0.89 -11.21
CA ALA A 89 -14.54 1.78 -12.15
C ALA A 89 -15.99 2.02 -11.72
N ARG A 90 -16.43 3.28 -11.81
CA ARG A 90 -17.85 3.61 -11.64
C ARG A 90 -18.56 3.14 -12.91
N GLY A 91 -19.48 2.19 -12.75
CA GLY A 91 -20.47 1.85 -13.78
C GLY A 91 -21.51 2.94 -13.89
#